data_AF-A0A6B2UW33-F1
#
_entry.id   AF-A0A6B2UW33-F1
#
_cell.length_a   1.000
_cell.length_b   1.000
_cell.length_c   1.000
_cell.angle_alpha   90.00
_cell.angle_beta   90.00
_cell.angle_gamma   90.00
#
_symmetry.space_group_name_H-M   'P 1'
#
loop_
_entity.id
_entity.type
_entity.pdbx_description
1 polymer ?
#
loop_
_entity_poly.entity_id
_entity_poly.type
_entity_poly.pdbx_seq_one_letter_code
_entity_poly.pdbx_strand_id
1 'polypeptide(L)'
;AHAPGVLALAPARAAAEVAWVWTAQEACVKAAGTGLAGRPWEIDVPPGSLGGRWGPYRWICLRSASTTPLSCAMGPVRADGADGAHLTAFP
;
A
#
# COMPACT_ATOMS: atom_id res chain seq x y z
N ALA A 1 -10.49 -0.10 15.18
CA ALA A 1 -11.41 -0.25 14.04
C ALA A 1 -11.82 1.13 13.56
N HIS A 2 -11.60 1.46 12.28
CA HIS A 2 -11.76 2.83 11.74
C HIS A 2 -13.16 3.15 11.20
N ALA A 3 -14.03 2.14 11.10
CA ALA A 3 -15.35 2.27 10.49
C ALA A 3 -16.22 3.43 11.02
N PRO A 4 -16.30 3.70 12.35
CA PRO A 4 -17.10 4.82 12.84
C PRO A 4 -16.70 6.18 12.26
N GLY A 5 -15.40 6.43 12.10
CA GLY A 5 -14.90 7.70 11.55
C GLY A 5 -15.24 7.89 10.07
N VAL A 6 -15.22 6.81 9.29
CA VAL A 6 -15.58 6.84 7.86
C VAL A 6 -17.09 6.97 7.68
N LEU A 7 -17.88 6.25 8.49
CA LEU A 7 -19.35 6.29 8.44
C LEU A 7 -19.93 7.65 8.85
N ALA A 8 -19.17 8.46 9.60
CA ALA A 8 -19.55 9.83 9.93
C ALA A 8 -19.40 10.83 8.76
N LEU A 9 -18.74 10.44 7.65
CA LEU A 9 -18.56 11.29 6.49
C LEU A 9 -19.79 11.27 5.57
N ALA A 10 -19.96 12.34 4.79
CA ALA A 10 -20.92 12.34 3.69
C ALA A 10 -20.63 11.16 2.72
N PRO A 11 -21.63 10.50 2.13
CA PRO A 11 -21.44 9.24 1.40
C PRO A 11 -20.34 9.27 0.32
N ALA A 12 -20.27 10.34 -0.47
CA ALA A 12 -19.24 10.51 -1.49
C ALA A 12 -17.82 10.60 -0.89
N ARG A 13 -17.67 11.27 0.26
CA ARG A 13 -16.40 11.37 0.99
C ARG A 13 -16.03 10.04 1.66
N ALA A 14 -17.01 9.32 2.21
CA ALA A 14 -16.80 7.99 2.76
C ALA A 14 -16.29 7.01 1.69
N ALA A 15 -16.92 6.99 0.51
CA ALA A 15 -16.50 6.17 -0.62
C ALA A 15 -15.07 6.50 -1.08
N ALA A 16 -14.73 7.80 -1.14
CA ALA A 16 -13.38 8.23 -1.47
C ALA A 16 -12.36 7.77 -0.42
N GLU A 17 -12.66 7.91 0.87
CA GLU A 17 -11.76 7.45 1.95
C GLU A 17 -11.58 5.93 1.95
N VAL A 18 -12.65 5.16 1.71
CA VAL A 18 -12.55 3.70 1.54
C VAL A 18 -11.67 3.35 0.35
N ALA A 19 -11.84 4.04 -0.79
CA ALA A 19 -11.00 3.81 -1.97
C ALA A 19 -9.53 4.09 -1.68
N TRP A 20 -9.21 5.17 -0.98
CA TRP A 20 -7.84 5.46 -0.58
C TRP A 20 -7.24 4.41 0.35
N VAL A 21 -7.97 4.02 1.40
CA VAL A 21 -7.58 2.93 2.31
C VAL A 21 -7.30 1.65 1.51
N TRP A 22 -8.22 1.28 0.62
CA TRP A 22 -8.10 0.12 -0.24
C TRP A 22 -6.83 0.17 -1.12
N THR A 23 -6.51 1.32 -1.74
CA THR A 23 -5.30 1.40 -2.58
C THR A 23 -4.01 1.17 -1.80
N ALA A 24 -3.93 1.62 -0.54
CA ALA A 24 -2.76 1.39 0.30
C ALA A 24 -2.64 -0.08 0.73
N GLN A 25 -3.78 -0.71 1.06
CA GLN A 25 -3.85 -2.14 1.36
C GLN A 25 -3.40 -3.00 0.16
N GLU A 26 -3.94 -2.70 -1.03
CA GLU A 26 -3.57 -3.37 -2.29
C GLU A 26 -2.09 -3.16 -2.64
N ALA A 27 -1.57 -1.94 -2.49
CA ALA A 27 -0.17 -1.65 -2.77
C ALA A 27 0.76 -2.52 -1.90
N CYS A 28 0.41 -2.70 -0.62
CA CYS A 28 1.16 -3.55 0.30
C CYS A 28 1.21 -5.01 -0.16
N VAL A 29 0.06 -5.63 -0.45
CA VAL A 29 0.02 -7.05 -0.89
C VAL A 29 0.58 -7.26 -2.30
N LYS A 30 0.54 -6.22 -3.15
CA LYS A 30 1.25 -6.21 -4.45
C LYS A 30 2.76 -6.19 -4.26
N ALA A 31 3.29 -5.34 -3.38
CA ALA A 31 4.71 -5.34 -3.04
C ALA A 31 5.14 -6.68 -2.40
N ALA A 32 4.26 -7.32 -1.63
CA ALA A 32 4.48 -8.64 -1.06
C ALA A 32 4.33 -9.81 -2.05
N GLY A 33 3.76 -9.59 -3.24
CA GLY A 33 3.54 -10.64 -4.22
C GLY A 33 2.52 -11.69 -3.77
N THR A 34 1.73 -11.40 -2.74
CA THR A 34 0.77 -12.35 -2.14
C THR A 34 -0.62 -12.23 -2.74
N GLY A 35 -0.92 -11.13 -3.45
CA GLY A 35 -2.27 -10.84 -3.95
C GLY A 35 -3.31 -10.88 -2.82
N LEU A 36 -4.53 -11.33 -3.16
CA LEU A 36 -5.63 -11.44 -2.19
C LEU A 36 -5.38 -12.47 -1.08
N ALA A 37 -4.47 -13.43 -1.28
CA ALA A 37 -4.07 -14.38 -0.23
C ALA A 37 -3.33 -13.67 0.92
N GLY A 38 -2.75 -12.49 0.66
CA GLY A 38 -2.19 -11.61 1.69
C GLY A 38 -3.21 -10.86 2.53
N ARG A 39 -4.52 -11.05 2.26
CA ARG A 39 -5.65 -10.50 3.02
C ARG A 39 -5.53 -8.97 3.19
N PRO A 40 -5.58 -8.20 2.09
CA PRO A 40 -5.36 -6.74 2.12
C PRO A 40 -6.22 -6.01 3.17
N TRP A 41 -7.46 -6.48 3.40
CA TRP A 41 -8.39 -5.92 4.38
C TRP A 41 -7.94 -6.03 5.86
N GLU A 42 -6.93 -6.85 6.17
CA GLU A 42 -6.35 -6.94 7.52
C GLU A 42 -5.21 -5.94 7.77
N ILE A 43 -4.71 -5.30 6.73
CA ILE A 43 -3.66 -4.29 6.87
C ILE A 43 -4.28 -3.03 7.45
N ASP A 44 -3.80 -2.64 8.63
CA ASP A 44 -4.27 -1.46 9.35
C ASP A 44 -3.80 -0.18 8.65
N VAL A 45 -4.69 0.42 7.86
CA VAL A 45 -4.48 1.70 7.18
C VAL A 45 -5.50 2.69 7.75
N PRO A 46 -5.07 3.66 8.58
CA PRO A 46 -5.98 4.68 9.10
C PRO A 46 -6.47 5.60 7.95
N PRO A 47 -7.77 5.92 7.88
CA PRO A 47 -8.30 6.92 6.93
C PRO A 47 -7.53 8.25 7.01
N GLY A 48 -7.39 8.94 5.88
CA GLY A 48 -6.59 10.18 5.78
C GLY A 48 -5.07 10.03 5.86
N SER A 49 -4.52 8.83 6.12
CA SER A 49 -3.07 8.64 6.20
C SER A 49 -2.35 8.91 4.87
N LEU A 50 -1.20 9.57 4.97
CA LEU A 50 -0.30 9.85 3.83
C LEU A 50 0.75 8.75 3.60
N GLY A 51 0.90 7.82 4.53
CA GLY A 51 1.88 6.76 4.45
C GLY A 51 1.95 5.94 5.73
N GLY A 52 2.72 4.87 5.70
CA GLY A 52 2.93 3.99 6.85
C GLY A 52 3.86 2.83 6.54
N ARG A 53 3.83 1.83 7.42
CA ARG A 53 4.59 0.59 7.28
C ARG A 53 3.69 -0.62 7.54
N TRP A 54 3.97 -1.71 6.85
CA TRP A 54 3.39 -3.03 7.09
C TRP A 54 4.50 -4.07 6.95
N GLY A 55 4.96 -4.61 8.08
CA GLY A 55 6.15 -5.46 8.12
C GLY A 55 7.36 -4.75 7.47
N PRO A 56 8.05 -5.38 6.49
CA PRO A 56 9.20 -4.78 5.81
C PRO A 56 8.80 -3.80 4.70
N TYR A 57 7.51 -3.62 4.41
CA TYR A 57 7.03 -2.75 3.34
C TYR A 57 6.70 -1.35 3.87
N ARG A 58 7.22 -0.33 3.21
CA ARG A 58 6.82 1.07 3.41
C ARG A 58 5.82 1.45 2.32
N TRP A 59 4.70 2.04 2.70
CA TRP A 59 3.72 2.53 1.74
C TRP A 59 3.51 4.05 1.86
N ILE A 60 3.13 4.66 0.75
CA ILE A 60 2.78 6.07 0.62
C ILE A 60 1.45 6.20 -0.10
N CYS A 61 0.67 7.19 0.30
CA CYS A 61 -0.60 7.54 -0.32
C CYS A 61 -0.43 8.84 -1.07
N LEU A 62 -0.72 8.86 -2.37
CA LEU A 62 -0.42 9.99 -3.25
C LEU A 62 -1.55 11.04 -3.26
N ARG A 63 -2.27 11.20 -2.14
CA ARG A 63 -3.42 12.12 -2.01
C ARG A 63 -3.07 13.58 -2.24
N SER A 64 -1.82 13.97 -1.95
CA SER A 64 -1.31 15.32 -2.20
C SER A 64 -0.86 15.56 -3.65
N ALA A 65 -0.79 14.50 -4.47
CA ALA A 65 -0.27 14.53 -5.83
C ALA A 65 -1.27 14.02 -6.89
N SER A 66 -2.37 13.38 -6.47
CA SER A 66 -3.38 12.79 -7.34
C SER A 66 -4.78 12.96 -6.73
N THR A 67 -5.74 13.33 -7.58
CA THR A 67 -7.17 13.35 -7.22
C THR A 67 -7.80 11.96 -7.32
N THR A 68 -7.17 11.03 -8.06
CA THR A 68 -7.56 9.62 -8.13
C THR A 68 -6.86 8.83 -7.02
N PRO A 69 -7.59 7.97 -6.27
CA PRO A 69 -6.99 7.09 -5.28
C PRO A 69 -5.83 6.27 -5.84
N LEU A 70 -4.63 6.52 -5.33
CA LEU A 70 -3.39 5.89 -5.77
C LEU A 70 -2.39 5.82 -4.61
N SER A 71 -1.87 4.62 -4.36
CA SER A 71 -0.84 4.40 -3.35
C SER A 71 0.27 3.51 -3.92
N CYS A 72 1.45 3.62 -3.34
CA CYS A 72 2.60 2.80 -3.70
C CYS A 72 3.21 2.19 -2.45
N ALA A 73 3.67 0.95 -2.53
CA ALA A 73 4.44 0.32 -1.48
C ALA A 73 5.76 -0.21 -2.03
N MET A 74 6.81 -0.06 -1.24
CA MET A 74 8.16 -0.47 -1.54
C MET A 74 8.63 -1.40 -0.43
N GLY A 75 9.24 -2.52 -0.81
CA GLY A 75 9.80 -3.50 0.10
C GLY A 75 11.31 -3.64 -0.09
N PRO A 76 11.94 -4.55 0.67
CA PRO A 76 13.28 -4.98 0.35
C PRO A 76 13.34 -5.48 -1.09
N VAL A 77 14.47 -5.24 -1.75
CA VAL A 77 14.78 -5.89 -3.02
C VAL A 77 14.67 -7.39 -2.76
N ARG A 78 13.78 -8.07 -3.47
CA ARG A 78 13.83 -9.52 -3.51
C ARG A 78 15.17 -9.85 -4.15
N ALA A 79 16.06 -10.51 -3.41
CA ALA A 79 17.15 -11.18 -4.09
C ALA A 79 16.47 -12.11 -5.09
N ASP A 80 16.64 -11.84 -6.39
CA ASP A 80 16.35 -12.86 -7.39
C ASP A 80 17.10 -14.09 -6.91
N GLY A 81 16.37 -15.22 -6.83
CA GLY A 81 16.95 -16.48 -6.39
C GLY A 81 18.29 -16.65 -7.08
N ALA A 82 19.31 -16.99 -6.29
CA ALA A 82 20.64 -17.26 -6.80
C ALA A 82 20.56 -18.31 -7.92
N ASP A 83 20.51 -17.82 -9.16
CA ASP A 83 21.14 -18.44 -10.30
C ASP A 83 22.19 -17.44 -10.77
N GLY A 84 23.45 -17.84 -10.58
CA GLY A 84 24.61 -16.96 -10.66
C GLY A 84 24.73 -16.29 -12.03
N ALA A 85 24.61 -14.97 -12.04
CA ALA A 85 25.22 -14.13 -13.07
C ALA A 85 25.78 -12.87 -12.40
N HIS A 86 27.04 -13.01 -12.00
CA HIS A 86 28.08 -12.00 -11.92
C HIS A 86 27.68 -10.61 -12.46
N LEU A 87 27.17 -9.72 -11.59
CA LEU A 87 27.18 -8.29 -11.87
C LEU A 87 28.57 -7.78 -11.46
N THR A 88 29.52 -7.83 -12.40
CA THR A 88 30.70 -6.97 -12.34
C THR A 88 30.24 -5.52 -12.24
N ALA A 89 30.68 -4.84 -11.20
CA ALA A 89 30.61 -3.39 -11.08
C ALA A 89 31.16 -2.73 -12.35
N PHE A 90 30.43 -1.75 -12.89
CA PHE A 90 30.98 -0.84 -13.90
C PHE A 90 31.73 0.31 -13.19
N PRO A 91 32.81 0.84 -13.81
CA PRO A 91 33.72 1.81 -13.20
C PRO A 91 33.10 3.20 -13.00
#